data_AF-A0A086M2T9-F1
#
_entry.id   AF-A0A086M2T9-F1
#
_cell.length_a   1.000
_cell.length_b   1.000
_cell.length_c   1.000
_cell.angle_alpha   90.00
_cell.angle_beta   90.00
_cell.angle_gamma   90.00
#
_symmetry.space_group_name_H-M   'P 1'
#
loop_
_entity.id
_entity.type
_entity.pdbx_description
1 polymer ?
#
loop_
_entity_poly.entity_id
_entity_poly.type
_entity_poly.pdbx_seq_one_letter_code
_entity_poly.pdbx_strand_id
1 'polypeptide(L)'
;YCEVGDRYKHPHYPLWVLGSGNHYTTLFCRDLLAAALGASRQAEMEAQAAFKAIDQENNTYIFAQQLRPLLDLLGQAHLEAEARGTMGAADGVVLWSEFLAWYTRLIVGMKAARGEMDIEAPRRFAVYMYDGQRPPGPSVRRYLVELQDADFRHAQADACEVARLLWTRWPAAVVTELPLLPLVE
;
A
#
# COMPACT_ATOMS: atom_id res chain seq x y z
N TYR A 1 -16.12 -6.20 9.32
CA TYR A 1 -15.24 -5.81 8.20
C TYR A 1 -14.28 -4.77 8.75
N CYS A 2 -12.97 -5.04 8.74
CA CYS A 2 -11.96 -4.06 9.14
C CYS A 2 -11.46 -3.38 7.86
N GLU A 3 -11.69 -2.07 7.75
CA GLU A 3 -11.18 -1.27 6.64
C GLU A 3 -10.19 -0.25 7.19
N VAL A 4 -9.04 -0.15 6.54
CA VAL A 4 -7.98 0.80 6.88
C VAL A 4 -7.71 1.63 5.63
N GLY A 5 -7.78 2.96 5.76
CA GLY A 5 -7.43 3.88 4.69
C GLY A 5 -5.96 3.69 4.28
N ASP A 6 -5.67 3.82 2.99
CA ASP A 6 -4.36 3.47 2.42
C ASP A 6 -3.17 4.20 3.08
N ARG A 7 -3.39 5.42 3.58
CA ARG A 7 -2.38 6.20 4.31
C ARG A 7 -1.88 5.53 5.59
N TYR A 8 -2.73 4.74 6.24
CA TYR A 8 -2.37 4.02 7.47
C TYR A 8 -1.74 2.66 7.20
N LYS A 9 -1.73 2.19 5.95
CA LYS A 9 -1.08 0.93 5.60
C LYS A 9 0.43 1.08 5.70
N HIS A 10 1.03 2.20 5.29
CA HIS A 10 2.49 2.37 5.16
C HIS A 10 3.09 3.39 6.16
N PRO A 11 3.04 3.12 7.48
CA PRO A 11 3.61 4.02 8.47
C PRO A 11 5.15 4.00 8.45
N HIS A 12 5.79 5.11 8.80
CA HIS A 12 7.26 5.19 8.90
C HIS A 12 7.83 4.19 9.92
N TYR A 13 7.10 3.98 11.02
CA TYR A 13 7.37 2.89 11.96
C TYR A 13 6.29 1.84 11.79
N PRO A 14 6.62 0.55 11.56
CA PRO A 14 5.67 -0.52 11.32
C PRO A 14 4.92 -0.87 12.61
N LEU A 15 4.01 0.02 13.02
CA LEU A 15 3.17 -0.04 14.20
C LEU A 15 1.74 0.28 13.77
N TRP A 16 0.83 -0.65 13.99
CA TRP A 16 -0.58 -0.49 13.68
C TRP A 16 -1.41 -0.76 14.93
N VAL A 17 -2.29 0.17 15.27
CA VAL A 17 -3.22 0.03 16.39
C VAL A 17 -4.60 -0.32 15.84
N LEU A 18 -5.15 -1.42 16.34
CA LEU A 18 -6.44 -1.95 15.94
C LEU A 18 -7.41 -1.75 17.09
N GLY A 19 -8.40 -0.90 16.89
CA GLY A 19 -9.47 -0.67 17.86
C GLY A 19 -10.66 -1.59 17.60
N SER A 20 -11.14 -2.24 18.66
CA SER A 20 -12.50 -2.75 18.76
C SER A 20 -13.33 -1.81 19.63
N GLY A 21 -14.62 -2.11 19.82
CA GLY A 21 -15.51 -1.30 20.67
C GLY A 21 -15.06 -1.19 22.15
N ASN A 22 -14.18 -2.07 22.62
CA ASN A 22 -13.77 -2.12 24.04
C ASN A 22 -12.28 -2.40 24.27
N HIS A 23 -11.47 -2.59 23.22
CA HIS A 23 -10.08 -3.01 23.36
C HIS A 23 -9.20 -2.54 22.20
N TYR A 24 -7.90 -2.37 22.45
CA TYR A 24 -6.89 -2.08 21.44
C TYR A 24 -5.85 -3.20 21.34
N THR A 25 -5.71 -3.76 20.15
CA THR A 25 -4.65 -4.71 19.81
C THR A 25 -3.59 -3.98 18.97
N THR A 26 -2.31 -4.27 19.17
CA THR A 26 -1.23 -3.65 18.42
C THR A 26 -0.52 -4.67 17.54
N LEU A 27 -0.40 -4.39 16.25
CA LEU A 27 0.51 -5.08 15.36
C LEU A 27 1.80 -4.29 15.23
N PHE A 28 2.94 -4.96 15.24
CA PHE A 28 4.22 -4.31 14.95
C PHE A 28 5.22 -5.23 14.27
N CYS A 29 6.14 -4.65 13.50
CA CYS A 29 7.32 -5.35 12.99
C CYS A 29 8.58 -4.81 13.67
N ARG A 30 9.60 -5.67 13.80
CA ARG A 30 10.96 -5.22 14.20
C ARG A 30 11.77 -4.70 13.01
N ASP A 31 11.43 -5.16 11.81
CA ASP A 31 12.01 -4.69 10.57
C ASP A 31 11.26 -3.45 10.09
N LEU A 32 11.94 -2.30 10.09
CA LEU A 32 11.38 -1.02 9.63
C LEU A 32 10.94 -1.07 8.16
N LEU A 33 11.58 -1.93 7.37
CA LEU A 33 11.28 -2.06 5.95
C LEU A 33 9.98 -2.85 5.69
N ALA A 34 9.41 -3.54 6.69
CA ALA A 34 8.12 -4.23 6.51
C ALA A 34 6.98 -3.26 6.13
N ALA A 35 7.11 -1.98 6.51
CA ALA A 35 6.17 -0.94 6.12
C ALA A 35 6.50 -0.26 4.78
N ALA A 36 7.70 -0.48 4.23
CA ALA A 36 8.22 0.23 3.08
C ALA A 36 7.31 0.12 1.86
N LEU A 37 7.31 1.18 1.07
CA LEU A 37 6.53 1.31 -0.15
C LEU A 37 7.42 1.85 -1.26
N GLY A 38 7.69 1.01 -2.24
CA GLY A 38 8.51 1.37 -3.39
C GLY A 38 7.92 2.55 -4.16
N ALA A 39 8.78 3.33 -4.79
CA ALA A 39 8.44 4.52 -5.56
C ALA A 39 7.39 4.23 -6.63
N SER A 40 7.56 3.12 -7.36
CA SER A 40 6.61 2.72 -8.41
C SER A 40 5.23 2.43 -7.85
N ARG A 41 5.16 1.73 -6.71
CA ARG A 41 3.88 1.35 -6.10
C ARG A 41 3.19 2.55 -5.44
N GLN A 42 3.96 3.46 -4.83
CA GLN A 42 3.45 4.75 -4.36
C GLN A 42 2.81 5.53 -5.52
N ALA A 43 3.53 5.66 -6.64
CA ALA A 43 3.05 6.38 -7.81
C ALA A 43 1.76 5.77 -8.37
N GLU A 44 1.67 4.45 -8.43
CA GLU A 44 0.46 3.74 -8.86
C GLU A 44 -0.74 4.04 -7.95
N MET A 45 -0.55 4.00 -6.62
CA MET A 45 -1.61 4.29 -5.65
C MET A 45 -2.11 5.74 -5.77
N GLU A 46 -1.19 6.70 -5.87
CA GLU A 46 -1.51 8.12 -6.05
C GLU A 46 -2.22 8.37 -7.38
N ALA A 47 -1.67 7.83 -8.47
CA ALA A 47 -2.27 7.92 -9.80
C ALA A 47 -3.67 7.32 -9.81
N GLN A 48 -3.87 6.14 -9.21
CA GLN A 48 -5.15 5.46 -9.22
C GLN A 48 -6.20 6.24 -8.42
N ALA A 49 -5.83 6.80 -7.27
CA ALA A 49 -6.72 7.63 -6.47
C ALA A 49 -7.14 8.90 -7.23
N ALA A 50 -6.18 9.60 -7.84
CA ALA A 50 -6.46 10.82 -8.61
C ALA A 50 -7.26 10.54 -9.88
N PHE A 51 -6.94 9.46 -10.61
CA PHE A 51 -7.65 9.10 -11.84
C PHE A 51 -9.10 8.70 -11.56
N LYS A 52 -9.36 7.88 -10.52
CA LYS A 52 -10.72 7.50 -10.11
C LYS A 52 -11.57 8.70 -9.65
N ALA A 53 -10.95 9.75 -9.12
CA ALA A 53 -11.68 10.97 -8.76
C ALA A 53 -12.24 11.70 -10.00
N ILE A 54 -11.63 11.48 -11.17
CA ILE A 54 -12.04 12.06 -12.46
C ILE A 54 -12.89 11.07 -13.27
N ASP A 55 -12.45 9.82 -13.39
CA ASP A 55 -13.13 8.73 -14.10
C ASP A 55 -14.05 7.93 -13.14
N GLN A 56 -15.19 8.54 -12.80
CA GLN A 56 -16.15 7.96 -11.85
C GLN A 56 -16.88 6.72 -12.41
N GLU A 57 -16.90 6.57 -13.72
CA GLU A 57 -17.54 5.45 -14.43
C GLU A 57 -16.56 4.30 -14.72
N ASN A 58 -15.29 4.43 -14.32
CA ASN A 58 -14.24 3.43 -14.53
C ASN A 58 -14.08 3.07 -16.02
N ASN A 59 -14.13 4.07 -16.89
CA ASN A 59 -13.97 3.99 -18.33
C ASN A 59 -12.53 3.67 -18.76
N THR A 60 -11.54 3.78 -17.85
CA THR A 60 -10.10 3.59 -18.09
C THR A 60 -9.46 4.65 -19.01
N TYR A 61 -10.18 5.73 -19.25
CA TYR A 61 -9.69 6.93 -19.93
C TYR A 61 -10.36 8.17 -19.35
N ILE A 62 -9.75 9.34 -19.57
CA ILE A 62 -10.36 10.65 -19.33
C ILE A 62 -10.25 11.51 -20.59
N PHE A 63 -11.09 12.53 -20.71
CA PHE A 63 -10.95 13.50 -21.78
C PHE A 63 -9.70 14.37 -21.56
N ALA A 64 -9.07 14.79 -22.65
CA ALA A 64 -7.85 15.58 -22.62
C ALA A 64 -8.02 16.88 -21.82
N GLN A 65 -9.21 17.48 -21.77
CA GLN A 65 -9.49 18.69 -20.98
C GLN A 65 -9.46 18.42 -19.47
N GLN A 66 -9.66 17.17 -19.04
CA GLN A 66 -9.64 16.75 -17.64
C GLN A 66 -8.23 16.45 -17.12
N LEU A 67 -7.22 16.44 -18.00
CA LEU A 67 -5.83 16.19 -17.60
C LEU A 67 -5.32 17.23 -16.58
N ARG A 68 -5.67 18.50 -16.76
CA ARG A 68 -5.25 19.54 -15.83
C ARG A 68 -5.83 19.33 -14.42
N PRO A 69 -7.16 19.16 -14.24
CA PRO A 69 -7.74 18.75 -12.95
C PRO A 69 -7.08 17.51 -12.34
N LEU A 70 -6.78 16.49 -13.14
CA LEU A 70 -6.08 15.28 -12.69
C LEU A 70 -4.69 15.62 -12.11
N LEU A 71 -3.91 16.44 -12.82
CA LEU A 71 -2.58 16.86 -12.38
C LEU A 71 -2.62 17.80 -11.17
N ASP A 72 -3.66 18.63 -11.03
CA ASP A 72 -3.87 19.47 -9.86
C ASP A 72 -4.04 18.61 -8.59
N LEU A 73 -4.77 17.49 -8.65
CA LEU A 73 -4.91 16.53 -7.54
C LEU A 73 -3.57 15.94 -7.07
N LEU A 74 -2.58 15.90 -7.97
CA LEU A 74 -1.24 15.35 -7.72
C LEU A 74 -0.19 16.43 -7.47
N GLY A 75 -0.58 17.71 -7.48
CA GLY A 75 0.34 18.86 -7.38
C GLY A 75 1.27 19.01 -8.59
N GLN A 76 0.96 18.40 -9.73
CA GLN A 76 1.80 18.35 -10.94
C GLN A 76 1.24 19.17 -12.11
N ALA A 77 0.30 20.08 -11.85
CA ALA A 77 -0.34 20.90 -12.88
C ALA A 77 0.62 21.70 -13.77
N HIS A 78 1.80 22.06 -13.25
CA HIS A 78 2.84 22.76 -14.00
C HIS A 78 3.46 21.90 -15.14
N LEU A 79 3.27 20.58 -15.11
CA LEU A 79 3.79 19.64 -16.11
C LEU A 79 2.79 19.31 -17.22
N GLU A 80 1.63 19.98 -17.28
CA GLU A 80 0.56 19.65 -18.22
C GLU A 80 1.04 19.57 -19.68
N ALA A 81 1.83 20.54 -20.15
CA ALA A 81 2.30 20.57 -21.53
C ALA A 81 3.23 19.38 -21.85
N GLU A 82 4.13 19.03 -20.93
CA GLU A 82 5.05 17.90 -21.06
C GLU A 82 4.30 16.57 -21.01
N ALA A 83 3.34 16.43 -20.08
CA ALA A 83 2.49 15.27 -19.94
C ALA A 83 1.69 15.02 -21.23
N ARG A 84 1.07 16.05 -21.81
CA ARG A 84 0.35 15.97 -23.08
C ARG A 84 1.22 15.50 -24.23
N GLY A 85 2.42 16.07 -24.36
CA GLY A 85 3.36 15.72 -25.41
C GLY A 85 3.84 14.27 -25.29
N THR A 86 4.12 13.82 -24.06
CA THR A 86 4.68 12.49 -23.80
C THR A 86 3.66 11.37 -23.94
N MET A 87 2.42 11.57 -23.47
CA MET A 87 1.36 10.56 -23.54
C MET A 87 0.67 10.49 -24.91
N GLY A 88 1.02 11.37 -25.86
CA GLY A 88 0.35 11.40 -27.16
C GLY A 88 -1.15 11.70 -27.05
N ALA A 89 -1.55 12.60 -26.15
CA ALA A 89 -2.96 12.96 -25.91
C ALA A 89 -3.64 13.73 -27.07
N ALA A 90 -3.11 13.59 -28.30
CA ALA A 90 -3.56 14.27 -29.51
C ALA A 90 -4.96 13.84 -29.94
N ASP A 91 -5.39 12.63 -29.56
CA ASP A 91 -6.69 12.05 -29.91
C ASP A 91 -7.84 12.52 -29.00
N GLY A 92 -7.60 13.54 -28.16
CA GLY A 92 -8.62 14.13 -27.30
C GLY A 92 -8.93 13.34 -26.02
N VAL A 93 -8.24 12.23 -25.78
CA VAL A 93 -8.34 11.41 -24.56
C VAL A 93 -6.97 11.09 -23.97
N VAL A 94 -6.94 10.76 -22.69
CA VAL A 94 -5.78 10.26 -21.95
C VAL A 94 -6.14 8.90 -21.37
N LEU A 95 -5.42 7.85 -21.79
CA LEU A 95 -5.62 6.50 -21.30
C LEU A 95 -4.97 6.31 -19.92
N TRP A 96 -5.60 5.51 -19.06
CA TRP A 96 -5.06 5.16 -17.74
C TRP A 96 -3.64 4.57 -17.83
N SER A 97 -3.38 3.67 -18.78
CA SER A 97 -2.07 3.03 -18.96
C SER A 97 -0.97 4.03 -19.29
N GLU A 98 -1.23 4.96 -20.20
CA GLU A 98 -0.27 6.00 -20.62
C GLU A 98 0.00 6.98 -19.48
N PHE A 99 -1.06 7.38 -18.77
CA PHE A 99 -0.95 8.23 -17.60
C PHE A 99 -0.14 7.58 -16.48
N LEU A 100 -0.45 6.33 -16.14
CA LEU A 100 0.27 5.59 -15.12
C LEU A 100 1.75 5.43 -15.50
N ALA A 101 2.05 5.10 -16.76
CA ALA A 101 3.42 4.94 -17.23
C ALA A 101 4.20 6.26 -17.21
N TRP A 102 3.58 7.39 -17.58
CA TRP A 102 4.19 8.71 -17.47
C TRP A 102 4.42 9.10 -16.01
N TYR A 103 3.38 9.02 -15.17
CA TYR A 103 3.45 9.46 -13.78
C TYR A 103 4.42 8.61 -12.94
N THR A 104 4.43 7.30 -13.15
CA THR A 104 5.39 6.40 -12.48
C THR A 104 6.83 6.79 -12.81
N ARG A 105 7.14 7.05 -14.09
CA ARG A 105 8.47 7.52 -14.51
C ARG A 105 8.84 8.84 -13.85
N LEU A 106 7.89 9.78 -13.77
CA LEU A 106 8.09 11.07 -13.11
C LEU A 106 8.45 10.90 -11.62
N ILE A 107 7.66 10.14 -10.86
CA ILE A 107 7.89 9.93 -9.43
C ILE A 107 9.21 9.20 -9.16
N VAL A 108 9.49 8.12 -9.89
CA VAL A 108 10.75 7.36 -9.77
C VAL A 108 11.94 8.26 -10.11
N GLY A 109 11.86 9.04 -11.19
CA GLY A 109 12.90 9.99 -11.58
C GLY A 109 13.16 11.07 -10.53
N MET A 110 12.10 11.65 -9.96
CA MET A 110 12.24 12.65 -8.89
C MET A 110 12.92 12.10 -7.64
N LYS A 111 12.56 10.88 -7.22
CA LYS A 111 13.19 10.22 -6.06
C LYS A 111 14.65 9.89 -6.33
N ALA A 112 14.96 9.34 -7.51
CA ALA A 112 16.33 9.07 -7.92
C ALA A 112 17.19 10.36 -7.93
N ALA A 113 16.65 11.47 -8.44
CA ALA A 113 17.34 12.77 -8.45
C ALA A 113 17.62 13.32 -7.04
N ARG A 114 16.82 12.94 -6.03
CA ARG A 114 17.03 13.27 -4.61
C ARG A 114 17.99 12.32 -3.90
N GLY A 115 18.46 11.27 -4.57
CA GLY A 115 19.28 10.22 -3.96
C GLY A 115 18.49 9.31 -3.02
N GLU A 116 17.15 9.30 -3.11
CA GLU A 116 16.33 8.37 -2.36
C GLU A 116 16.46 6.97 -2.97
N MET A 117 16.88 5.99 -2.19
CA MET A 117 16.89 4.59 -2.62
C MET A 117 15.45 4.08 -2.74
N ASP A 118 15.17 3.34 -3.81
CA ASP A 118 13.91 2.64 -3.95
C ASP A 118 13.94 1.39 -3.05
N ILE A 119 13.31 1.49 -1.89
CA ILE A 119 13.28 0.42 -0.89
C ILE A 119 11.91 -0.20 -0.89
N GLU A 120 11.87 -1.49 -1.23
CA GLU A 120 10.67 -2.31 -1.12
C GLU A 120 10.64 -3.07 0.21
N ALA A 121 9.43 -3.45 0.61
CA ALA A 121 9.27 -4.33 1.75
C ALA A 121 9.89 -5.71 1.45
N PRO A 122 10.56 -6.33 2.44
CA PRO A 122 11.07 -7.68 2.28
C PRO A 122 9.93 -8.65 1.98
N ARG A 123 10.19 -9.67 1.14
CA ARG A 123 9.19 -10.70 0.84
C ARG A 123 8.82 -11.56 2.04
N ARG A 124 9.67 -11.60 3.09
CA ARG A 124 9.47 -12.41 4.29
C ARG A 124 9.84 -11.60 5.53
N PHE A 125 8.91 -11.43 6.46
CA PHE A 125 9.15 -10.70 7.71
C PHE A 125 8.23 -11.19 8.83
N ALA A 126 8.58 -10.85 10.07
CA ALA A 126 7.77 -11.21 11.23
C ALA A 126 6.91 -10.02 11.68
N VAL A 127 5.61 -10.28 11.87
CA VAL A 127 4.66 -9.39 12.53
C VAL A 127 4.37 -9.94 13.92
N TYR A 128 4.36 -9.06 14.90
CA TYR A 128 4.00 -9.35 16.27
C TYR A 128 2.64 -8.74 16.56
N MET A 129 1.79 -9.48 17.27
CA MET A 129 0.50 -9.02 17.74
C MET A 129 0.51 -8.99 19.26
N TYR A 130 0.42 -7.80 19.82
CA TYR A 130 0.26 -7.55 21.24
C TYR A 130 -1.22 -7.31 21.55
N ASP A 131 -1.80 -8.18 22.36
CA ASP A 131 -3.13 -8.02 22.95
C ASP A 131 -2.94 -7.59 24.41
N GLY A 132 -3.46 -6.42 24.77
CA GLY A 132 -3.35 -5.84 26.11
C GLY A 132 -4.49 -6.21 27.08
N GLN A 133 -5.41 -7.11 26.71
CA GLN A 133 -6.53 -7.50 27.57
C GLN A 133 -6.06 -8.12 28.89
N ARG A 134 -6.84 -7.89 29.94
CA ARG A 134 -6.73 -8.60 31.23
C ARG A 134 -8.13 -9.13 31.57
N PRO A 135 -8.34 -10.39 32.00
CA PRO A 135 -7.60 -11.65 31.82
C PRO A 135 -7.91 -12.35 30.47
N PRO A 136 -7.10 -13.33 29.99
CA PRO A 136 -6.08 -14.08 30.72
C PRO A 136 -4.75 -13.35 30.94
N GLY A 137 -4.56 -12.16 30.37
CA GLY A 137 -3.38 -11.31 30.55
C GLY A 137 -2.86 -10.82 29.20
N PRO A 138 -1.91 -9.86 29.19
CA PRO A 138 -1.34 -9.39 27.95
C PRO A 138 -0.63 -10.55 27.24
N SER A 139 -0.89 -10.72 25.95
CA SER A 139 -0.29 -11.78 25.14
C SER A 139 0.44 -11.19 23.96
N VAL A 140 1.57 -11.81 23.60
CA VAL A 140 2.27 -11.52 22.35
C VAL A 140 2.23 -12.78 21.51
N ARG A 141 1.78 -12.66 20.26
CA ARG A 141 1.86 -13.70 19.25
C ARG A 141 2.72 -13.24 18.10
N ARG A 142 3.41 -14.18 17.43
CA ARG A 142 4.32 -13.88 16.32
C ARG A 142 3.84 -14.62 15.09
N TYR A 143 3.83 -13.91 13.97
CA TYR A 143 3.41 -14.42 12.67
C TYR A 143 4.50 -14.16 11.65
N LEU A 144 4.84 -15.17 10.86
CA LEU A 144 5.58 -15.00 9.62
C LEU A 144 4.61 -14.55 8.53
N VAL A 145 4.99 -13.50 7.80
CA VAL A 145 4.29 -13.01 6.63
C VAL A 145 5.18 -13.23 5.42
N GLU A 146 4.68 -13.95 4.42
CA GLU A 146 5.39 -14.26 3.18
C GLU A 146 4.59 -13.75 1.97
N LEU A 147 5.14 -12.76 1.26
CA LEU A 147 4.51 -12.13 0.12
C LEU A 147 4.61 -13.01 -1.14
N GLN A 148 3.45 -13.39 -1.67
CA GLN A 148 3.32 -14.12 -2.93
C GLN A 148 3.01 -13.16 -4.09
N ASP A 149 3.27 -13.61 -5.32
CA ASP A 149 2.95 -12.84 -6.53
C ASP A 149 1.45 -12.91 -6.88
N ALA A 150 0.75 -13.95 -6.42
CA ALA A 150 -0.67 -14.18 -6.67
C ALA A 150 -1.49 -14.16 -5.37
N ASP A 151 -2.67 -13.56 -5.45
CA ASP A 151 -3.61 -13.43 -4.34
C ASP A 151 -4.48 -14.70 -4.20
N PHE A 152 -4.22 -15.48 -3.16
CA PHE A 152 -4.94 -16.72 -2.87
C PHE A 152 -5.92 -16.60 -1.68
N ARG A 153 -6.26 -15.40 -1.23
CA ARG A 153 -7.11 -15.21 -0.02
C ARG A 153 -8.45 -15.94 -0.12
N HIS A 154 -9.05 -15.95 -1.31
CA HIS A 154 -10.32 -16.63 -1.58
C HIS A 154 -10.21 -18.16 -1.56
N ALA A 155 -9.01 -18.72 -1.75
CA ALA A 155 -8.75 -20.15 -1.65
C ALA A 155 -8.52 -20.62 -0.20
N GLN A 156 -8.43 -19.69 0.76
CA GLN A 156 -8.13 -19.97 2.16
C GLN A 156 -9.34 -19.65 3.06
N ALA A 157 -10.45 -20.36 2.83
CA ALA A 157 -11.71 -20.15 3.55
C ALA A 157 -11.55 -20.28 5.08
N ASP A 158 -10.71 -21.22 5.53
CA ASP A 158 -10.46 -21.53 6.94
C ASP A 158 -9.34 -20.69 7.58
N ALA A 159 -8.89 -19.62 6.92
CA ALA A 159 -7.84 -18.78 7.46
C ALA A 159 -8.25 -18.12 8.78
N CYS A 160 -7.30 -18.07 9.73
CA CYS A 160 -7.49 -17.45 11.02
C CYS A 160 -7.76 -15.94 10.90
N GLU A 161 -8.40 -15.34 11.91
CA GLU A 161 -8.74 -13.91 11.91
C GLU A 161 -7.52 -13.01 11.70
N VAL A 162 -6.37 -13.37 12.27
CA VAL A 162 -5.12 -12.61 12.12
C VAL A 162 -4.65 -12.59 10.67
N ALA A 163 -4.77 -13.71 9.94
CA ALA A 163 -4.43 -13.74 8.53
C ALA A 163 -5.33 -12.79 7.73
N ARG A 164 -6.65 -12.85 7.98
CA ARG A 164 -7.65 -11.96 7.32
C ARG A 164 -7.37 -10.48 7.60
N LEU A 165 -6.96 -10.16 8.82
CA LEU A 165 -6.54 -8.82 9.21
C LEU A 165 -5.28 -8.37 8.46
N LEU A 166 -4.22 -9.20 8.44
CA LEU A 166 -2.97 -8.87 7.75
C LEU A 166 -3.17 -8.71 6.24
N TRP A 167 -4.12 -9.44 5.66
CA TRP A 167 -4.51 -9.34 4.25
C TRP A 167 -5.14 -8.02 3.84
N THR A 168 -5.65 -7.22 4.79
CA THR A 168 -6.09 -5.85 4.50
C THR A 168 -4.92 -4.96 4.09
N ARG A 169 -3.69 -5.33 4.49
CA ARG A 169 -2.44 -4.68 4.11
C ARG A 169 -1.65 -5.45 3.06
N TRP A 170 -1.50 -6.76 3.23
CA TRP A 170 -0.76 -7.65 2.33
C TRP A 170 -1.69 -8.70 1.72
N PRO A 171 -2.46 -8.34 0.67
CA PRO A 171 -3.39 -9.22 -0.01
C PRO A 171 -2.84 -10.62 -0.34
N ALA A 172 -1.66 -10.70 -0.94
CA ALA A 172 -1.08 -11.97 -1.37
C ALA A 172 -0.23 -12.66 -0.29
N ALA A 173 -0.38 -12.30 0.98
CA ALA A 173 0.46 -12.88 2.03
C ALA A 173 0.00 -14.29 2.43
N VAL A 174 0.96 -15.21 2.57
CA VAL A 174 0.81 -16.40 3.41
C VAL A 174 1.20 -16.02 4.84
N VAL A 175 0.35 -16.40 5.80
CA VAL A 175 0.54 -16.08 7.21
C VAL A 175 0.68 -17.38 8.00
N THR A 176 1.76 -17.51 8.77
CA THR A 176 2.02 -18.68 9.62
C THR A 176 2.35 -18.24 11.02
N GLU A 177 1.66 -18.78 12.02
CA GLU A 177 2.00 -18.54 13.43
C GLU A 177 3.32 -19.22 13.78
N LEU A 178 4.21 -18.49 14.45
CA LEU A 178 5.50 -18.97 14.90
C LEU A 178 5.59 -18.90 16.42
N PRO A 179 6.39 -19.78 17.05
CA PRO A 179 6.75 -19.59 18.45
C PRO A 179 7.46 -18.25 18.63
N LEU A 180 7.25 -17.64 19.81
CA LEU A 180 8.02 -16.48 20.22
C LEU A 180 9.51 -16.83 20.23
N LEU A 181 10.32 -15.88 19.78
CA LEU A 181 11.77 -16.01 19.93
C LEU A 181 12.09 -15.97 21.43
N PRO A 182 13.04 -16.78 21.90
CA PRO A 182 13.53 -16.64 23.25
C PRO A 182 14.04 -15.21 23.46
N LEU A 183 13.80 -14.66 24.66
CA LEU A 183 14.47 -13.44 25.08
C LEU A 183 15.96 -13.76 25.14
N VAL A 184 16.71 -13.26 24.17
CA VAL A 184 18.18 -13.29 24.23
C VAL A 184 18.55 -12.18 25.23
N GLU A 185 19.12 -12.57 26.37
CA GLU A 185 19.66 -11.66 27.38
C GLU A 185 20.77 -10.75 26.82
#